data_AF-A0A522R4J3-F1
#
_entry.id   AF-A0A522R4J3-F1
#
_cell.length_a   1.000
_cell.length_b   1.000
_cell.length_c   1.000
_cell.angle_alpha   90.00
_cell.angle_beta   90.00
_cell.angle_gamma   90.00
#
_symmetry.space_group_name_H-M   'P 1'
#
loop_
_entity.id
_entity.type
_entity.pdbx_description
1 polymer ?
#
loop_
_entity_poly.entity_id
_entity_poly.type
_entity_poly.pdbx_seq_one_letter_code
_entity_poly.pdbx_strand_id
1 'polypeptide(L)'
;LMVLPGARLEGIKSVHSHIHALGQCRKIIRKHRWKPVIAGDTAGAAHMVAEEGDPTKASLSPRLAAELYGLDIVAENVEDTDNNVTRFVVLSREKSWAVRKSADEKMMTTFIFRVRNVPAALYKAMGGFATNGVNMTKLESYQLGGKFFSTQFYADIEGHPDDRNVALALEELGFFSREVRILGVYAANPFRQTQSEDD
;
A
#
# COMPACT_ATOMS: atom_id res chain seq x y z
N LEU A 1 19.76 -1.88 -8.45
CA LEU A 1 20.21 -2.63 -9.65
C LEU A 1 21.31 -3.58 -9.21
N MET A 2 21.13 -4.88 -9.44
CA MET A 2 22.08 -5.90 -9.01
C MET A 2 22.48 -6.84 -10.15
N VAL A 3 23.68 -7.39 -10.05
CA VAL A 3 24.35 -8.23 -11.05
C VAL A 3 25.13 -9.35 -10.36
N LEU A 4 25.65 -10.31 -11.14
CA LEU A 4 26.55 -11.32 -10.62
C LEU A 4 27.83 -10.69 -10.02
N PRO A 5 28.46 -11.34 -9.02
CA PRO A 5 29.69 -10.86 -8.44
C PRO A 5 30.76 -10.51 -9.47
N GLY A 6 31.29 -9.29 -9.40
CA GLY A 6 32.32 -8.78 -10.31
C GLY A 6 31.84 -8.40 -11.73
N ALA A 7 30.55 -8.57 -12.05
CA ALA A 7 30.00 -8.06 -13.31
C ALA A 7 29.94 -6.52 -13.27
N ARG A 8 30.23 -5.90 -14.42
CA ARG A 8 30.27 -4.44 -14.55
C ARG A 8 29.07 -3.90 -15.30
N LEU A 9 28.71 -2.65 -15.01
CA LEU A 9 27.56 -1.98 -15.58
C LEU A 9 27.62 -1.88 -17.12
N GLU A 10 28.82 -1.78 -17.70
CA GLU A 10 29.03 -1.74 -19.16
C GLU A 10 28.72 -3.08 -19.85
N GLY A 11 28.75 -4.19 -19.12
CA GLY A 11 28.49 -5.54 -19.67
C GLY A 11 27.01 -5.90 -19.75
N ILE A 12 26.14 -5.13 -19.09
CA ILE A 12 24.71 -5.41 -18.99
C ILE A 12 24.04 -5.17 -20.35
N LYS A 13 23.27 -6.16 -20.80
CA LYS A 13 22.45 -6.10 -22.02
C LYS A 13 20.96 -6.13 -21.72
N SER A 14 20.55 -6.82 -20.65
CA SER A 14 19.15 -6.97 -20.28
C SER A 14 18.93 -6.79 -18.78
N VAL A 15 17.77 -6.24 -18.44
CA VAL A 15 17.34 -6.01 -17.07
C VAL A 15 16.03 -6.75 -16.83
N HIS A 16 16.02 -7.61 -15.81
CA HIS A 16 14.92 -8.49 -15.45
C HIS A 16 14.24 -8.00 -14.19
N SER A 17 12.92 -7.91 -14.22
CA SER A 17 12.10 -7.61 -13.03
C SER A 17 10.60 -7.77 -13.32
N HIS A 18 9.78 -7.59 -12.30
CA HIS A 18 8.33 -7.45 -12.47
C HIS A 18 7.99 -6.21 -13.32
N ILE A 19 6.89 -6.29 -14.08
CA ILE A 19 6.48 -5.21 -15.02
C ILE A 19 6.34 -3.84 -14.35
N HIS A 20 5.87 -3.80 -13.10
CA HIS A 20 5.77 -2.54 -12.34
C HIS A 20 7.13 -1.93 -12.03
N ALA A 21 8.11 -2.75 -11.61
CA ALA A 21 9.46 -2.27 -11.28
C ALA A 21 10.20 -1.78 -12.53
N LEU A 22 10.07 -2.49 -13.67
CA LEU A 22 10.56 -2.00 -14.96
C LEU A 22 9.91 -0.66 -15.35
N GLY A 23 8.61 -0.55 -15.11
CA GLY A 23 7.84 0.66 -15.32
C GLY A 23 8.23 1.84 -14.41
N GLN A 24 8.82 1.56 -13.25
CA GLN A 24 9.30 2.54 -12.28
C GLN A 24 10.79 2.86 -12.41
N CYS A 25 11.54 2.20 -13.29
CA CYS A 25 12.98 2.43 -13.48
C CYS A 25 13.33 2.73 -14.95
N ARG A 26 12.46 3.45 -15.67
CA ARG A 26 12.60 3.64 -17.12
C ARG A 26 13.79 4.53 -17.46
N LYS A 27 14.13 5.51 -16.62
CA LYS A 27 15.22 6.46 -16.88
C LYS A 27 16.55 5.74 -17.00
N ILE A 28 16.88 4.86 -16.06
CA ILE A 28 18.14 4.11 -16.07
C ILE A 28 18.18 3.10 -17.23
N ILE A 29 17.08 2.37 -17.47
CA ILE A 29 17.00 1.39 -18.57
C ILE A 29 17.23 2.07 -19.92
N ARG A 30 16.60 3.23 -20.16
CA ARG A 30 16.77 4.01 -21.39
C ARG A 30 18.16 4.62 -21.52
N LYS A 31 18.70 5.18 -20.43
CA LYS A 31 20.05 5.77 -20.38
C LYS A 31 21.11 4.79 -20.89
N HIS A 32 21.02 3.52 -20.48
CA HIS A 32 21.99 2.49 -20.84
C HIS A 32 21.54 1.61 -22.02
N ARG A 33 20.38 1.88 -22.63
CA ARG A 33 19.80 1.11 -23.75
C ARG A 33 19.68 -0.40 -23.46
N TRP A 34 19.40 -0.75 -22.20
CA TRP A 34 19.18 -2.14 -21.83
C TRP A 34 17.83 -2.66 -22.32
N LYS A 35 17.77 -3.94 -22.65
CA LYS A 35 16.50 -4.62 -22.98
C LYS A 35 15.75 -4.94 -21.68
N PRO A 36 14.56 -4.36 -21.42
CA PRO A 36 13.73 -4.78 -20.30
C PRO A 36 13.14 -6.18 -20.58
N VAL A 37 13.21 -7.08 -19.61
CA VAL A 37 12.66 -8.44 -19.69
C VAL A 37 11.76 -8.67 -18.49
N ILE A 38 10.51 -9.08 -18.77
CA ILE A 38 9.51 -9.31 -17.73
C ILE A 38 9.82 -10.63 -17.02
N ALA A 39 9.92 -10.58 -15.70
CA ALA A 39 9.98 -11.72 -14.82
C ALA A 39 8.68 -11.86 -14.02
N GLY A 40 8.44 -13.04 -13.44
CA GLY A 40 7.23 -13.34 -12.66
C GLY A 40 7.06 -12.47 -11.42
N ASP A 41 8.16 -12.17 -10.73
CA ASP A 41 8.20 -11.24 -9.60
C ASP A 41 9.57 -10.56 -9.49
N THR A 42 9.76 -9.64 -8.54
CA THR A 42 11.02 -8.90 -8.37
C THR A 42 12.11 -9.80 -7.75
N ALA A 43 11.89 -10.39 -6.58
CA ALA A 43 12.89 -11.24 -5.92
C ALA A 43 13.26 -12.48 -6.76
N GLY A 44 12.29 -13.10 -7.43
CA GLY A 44 12.49 -14.18 -8.39
C GLY A 44 13.33 -13.77 -9.60
N ALA A 45 13.30 -12.50 -10.02
CA ALA A 45 14.21 -11.99 -11.05
C ALA A 45 15.67 -11.96 -10.56
N ALA A 46 15.92 -11.62 -9.28
CA ALA A 46 17.25 -11.72 -8.70
C ALA A 46 17.71 -13.18 -8.61
N HIS A 47 16.84 -14.10 -8.15
CA HIS A 47 17.13 -15.52 -8.12
C HIS A 47 17.51 -16.07 -9.51
N MET A 48 16.73 -15.73 -10.54
CA MET A 48 16.99 -16.12 -11.93
C MET A 48 18.36 -15.65 -12.41
N VAL A 49 18.71 -14.38 -12.17
CA VAL A 49 20.03 -13.84 -12.57
C VAL A 49 21.16 -14.59 -11.88
N ALA A 50 21.01 -14.94 -10.59
CA ALA A 50 21.99 -15.71 -9.85
C ALA A 50 22.13 -17.14 -10.38
N GLU A 51 21.01 -17.82 -10.67
CA GLU A 51 20.97 -19.21 -11.14
C GLU A 51 21.52 -19.35 -12.58
N GLU A 52 21.16 -18.44 -13.48
CA GLU A 52 21.57 -18.52 -14.89
C GLU A 52 23.06 -18.22 -15.11
N GLY A 53 23.71 -17.48 -14.21
CA GLY A 53 25.15 -17.21 -14.30
C GLY A 53 25.60 -16.37 -15.50
N ASP A 54 24.68 -15.69 -16.20
CA ASP A 54 24.98 -14.82 -17.34
C ASP A 54 25.32 -13.39 -16.89
N PRO A 55 26.59 -12.92 -17.03
CA PRO A 55 27.01 -11.60 -16.58
C PRO A 55 26.42 -10.44 -17.40
N THR A 56 25.71 -10.73 -18.49
CA THR A 56 25.01 -9.71 -19.29
C THR A 56 23.59 -9.42 -18.80
N LYS A 57 23.13 -10.16 -17.79
CA LYS A 57 21.81 -9.99 -17.16
C LYS A 57 21.95 -9.27 -15.82
N ALA A 58 21.04 -8.33 -15.60
CA ALA A 58 20.92 -7.62 -14.32
C ALA A 58 19.49 -7.71 -13.80
N SER A 59 19.32 -7.51 -12.50
CA SER A 59 18.02 -7.52 -11.84
C SER A 59 17.71 -6.17 -11.18
N LEU A 60 16.45 -5.74 -11.27
CA LEU A 60 15.90 -4.67 -10.44
C LEU A 60 15.06 -5.30 -9.33
N SER A 61 15.61 -5.34 -8.13
CA SER A 61 15.00 -6.00 -6.98
C SER A 61 15.29 -5.25 -5.68
N PRO A 62 14.52 -5.51 -4.61
CA PRO A 62 14.82 -4.96 -3.29
C PRO A 62 16.23 -5.32 -2.82
N ARG A 63 16.88 -4.43 -2.06
CA ARG A 63 18.25 -4.62 -1.53
C ARG A 63 18.43 -5.99 -0.87
N LEU A 64 17.44 -6.46 -0.10
CA LEU A 64 17.46 -7.75 0.58
C LEU A 64 17.70 -8.95 -0.36
N ALA A 65 17.21 -8.88 -1.60
CA ALA A 65 17.39 -9.96 -2.57
C ALA A 65 18.86 -10.09 -3.02
N ALA A 66 19.64 -9.01 -3.02
CA ALA A 66 21.05 -9.06 -3.37
C ALA A 66 21.84 -9.88 -2.33
N GLU A 67 21.59 -9.65 -1.04
CA GLU A 67 22.19 -10.40 0.06
C GLU A 67 21.79 -11.88 0.01
N LEU A 68 20.51 -12.17 -0.19
CA LEU A 68 19.98 -13.54 -0.22
C LEU A 68 20.56 -14.39 -1.35
N TYR A 69 20.79 -13.80 -2.52
CA TYR A 69 21.25 -14.51 -3.72
C TYR A 69 22.72 -14.27 -4.07
N GLY A 70 23.48 -13.57 -3.21
CA GLY A 70 24.90 -13.32 -3.43
C GLY A 70 25.18 -12.48 -4.68
N LEU A 71 24.38 -11.45 -4.92
CA LEU A 71 24.53 -10.54 -6.07
C LEU A 71 25.15 -9.21 -5.64
N ASP A 72 25.93 -8.59 -6.52
CA ASP A 72 26.53 -7.28 -6.33
C ASP A 72 25.55 -6.18 -6.71
N ILE A 73 25.43 -5.15 -5.87
CA ILE A 73 24.66 -3.95 -6.19
C ILE A 73 25.56 -2.94 -6.91
N VAL A 74 25.26 -2.67 -8.18
CA VAL A 74 26.04 -1.74 -9.02
C VAL A 74 25.44 -0.35 -9.15
N ALA A 75 24.17 -0.19 -8.78
CA ALA A 75 23.53 1.11 -8.64
C ALA A 75 22.36 1.03 -7.65
N GLU A 76 22.28 2.00 -6.75
CA GLU A 76 21.24 2.11 -5.72
C GLU A 76 20.17 3.11 -6.12
N ASN A 77 18.96 2.94 -5.57
CA ASN A 77 17.83 3.88 -5.69
C ASN A 77 17.62 4.39 -7.13
N VAL A 78 17.48 3.43 -8.05
CA VAL A 78 17.43 3.69 -9.51
C VAL A 78 16.00 3.87 -10.03
N GLU A 79 15.03 3.89 -9.12
CA GLU A 79 13.65 4.27 -9.39
C GLU A 79 13.54 5.70 -9.90
N ASP A 80 12.54 5.91 -10.76
CA ASP A 80 12.31 7.18 -11.43
C ASP A 80 11.76 8.26 -10.49
N THR A 81 11.12 7.83 -9.38
CA THR A 81 10.46 8.65 -8.37
C THR A 81 10.80 8.13 -6.98
N ASP A 82 11.18 9.04 -6.09
CA ASP A 82 11.53 8.80 -4.68
C ASP A 82 10.30 8.52 -3.78
N ASN A 83 9.13 9.05 -4.13
CA ASN A 83 7.93 8.97 -3.29
C ASN A 83 7.12 7.66 -3.44
N ASN A 84 7.77 6.52 -3.72
CA ASN A 84 7.09 5.23 -3.86
C ASN A 84 6.98 4.50 -2.51
N VAL A 85 5.82 4.63 -1.85
CA VAL A 85 5.56 4.02 -0.54
C VAL A 85 4.50 2.92 -0.66
N THR A 86 4.79 1.74 -0.10
CA THR A 86 3.79 0.66 0.02
C THR A 86 3.20 0.63 1.42
N ARG A 87 1.88 0.79 1.53
CA ARG A 87 1.15 0.60 2.79
C ARG A 87 0.87 -0.89 3.01
N PHE A 88 1.36 -1.43 4.13
CA PHE A 88 1.00 -2.76 4.62
C PHE A 88 0.03 -2.67 5.81
N VAL A 89 -0.74 -3.74 6.02
CA VAL A 89 -1.55 -3.95 7.22
C VAL A 89 -1.18 -5.29 7.84
N VAL A 90 -1.10 -5.34 9.17
CA VAL A 90 -0.84 -6.57 9.92
C VAL A 90 -2.18 -7.17 10.34
N LEU A 91 -2.40 -8.45 10.01
CA LEU A 91 -3.65 -9.15 10.29
C LEU A 91 -3.44 -10.15 11.43
N SER A 92 -4.46 -10.26 12.30
CA SER A 92 -4.55 -11.31 13.32
C SER A 92 -5.93 -11.95 13.24
N ARG A 93 -6.02 -13.24 13.58
CA ARG A 93 -7.29 -13.95 13.71
C ARG A 93 -8.07 -13.46 14.93
N GLU A 94 -7.36 -13.13 16.00
CA GLU A 94 -7.97 -12.69 17.26
C GLU A 94 -8.26 -11.20 17.22
N LYS A 95 -9.49 -10.84 17.63
CA LYS A 95 -9.87 -9.45 17.79
C LYS A 95 -9.16 -8.88 19.01
N SER A 96 -8.15 -8.06 18.78
CA SER A 96 -7.49 -7.26 19.81
C SER A 96 -7.44 -5.81 19.34
N TRP A 97 -8.23 -4.94 19.98
CA TRP A 97 -8.22 -3.52 19.69
C TRP A 97 -7.07 -2.87 20.44
N ALA A 98 -6.30 -2.04 19.75
CA ALA A 98 -5.23 -1.30 20.38
C ALA A 98 -5.81 -0.33 21.42
N VAL A 99 -5.38 -0.46 22.67
CA VAL A 99 -5.66 0.53 23.70
C VAL A 99 -4.77 1.74 23.48
N ARG A 100 -5.36 2.93 23.48
CA ARG A 100 -4.65 4.20 23.43
C ARG A 100 -3.73 4.31 24.65
N LYS A 101 -2.41 4.43 24.43
CA LYS A 101 -1.39 4.49 25.49
C LYS A 101 -1.16 5.91 26.00
N SER A 102 -1.42 6.93 25.19
CA SER A 102 -1.35 8.34 25.57
C SER A 102 -2.40 9.18 24.82
N ALA A 103 -2.76 10.34 25.37
CA ALA A 103 -3.74 11.23 24.75
C ALA A 103 -3.33 11.65 23.32
N ASP A 104 -2.04 11.84 23.09
CA ASP A 104 -1.48 12.29 21.81
C ASP A 104 -1.29 11.17 20.77
N GLU A 105 -1.47 9.90 21.16
CA GLU A 105 -1.32 8.77 20.24
C GLU A 105 -2.43 8.79 19.18
N LYS A 106 -2.08 9.02 17.92
CA LYS A 106 -3.05 8.94 16.82
C LYS A 106 -3.50 7.49 16.62
N MET A 107 -4.82 7.30 16.53
CA MET A 107 -5.43 5.98 16.33
C MET A 107 -6.07 5.90 14.95
N MET A 108 -6.17 4.69 14.42
CA MET A 108 -6.87 4.39 13.18
C MET A 108 -7.98 3.37 13.46
N THR A 109 -9.13 3.59 12.84
CA THR A 109 -10.20 2.59 12.79
C THR A 109 -10.50 2.24 11.35
N THR A 110 -10.44 0.95 11.02
CA THR A 110 -10.82 0.40 9.72
C THR A 110 -12.13 -0.34 9.86
N PHE A 111 -13.08 -0.08 8.97
CA PHE A 111 -14.37 -0.75 8.96
C PHE A 111 -14.91 -0.93 7.55
N ILE A 112 -15.88 -1.84 7.43
CA ILE A 112 -16.72 -1.97 6.25
C ILE A 112 -18.16 -1.63 6.58
N PHE A 113 -18.90 -1.17 5.59
CA PHE A 113 -20.35 -0.93 5.70
C PHE A 113 -21.01 -1.10 4.33
N ARG A 114 -22.32 -1.29 4.31
CA ARG A 114 -23.11 -1.43 3.07
C ARG A 114 -24.16 -0.35 3.00
N VAL A 115 -24.30 0.25 1.83
CA VAL A 115 -25.41 1.16 1.52
C VAL A 115 -26.19 0.62 0.33
N ARG A 116 -27.47 1.00 0.27
CA ARG A 116 -28.28 0.78 -0.94
C ARG A 116 -27.73 1.64 -2.06
N ASN A 117 -27.76 1.14 -3.29
CA ASN A 117 -27.35 1.91 -4.45
C ASN A 117 -28.47 2.88 -4.90
N VAL A 118 -28.74 3.91 -4.08
CA VAL A 118 -29.68 5.00 -4.39
C VAL A 118 -28.98 6.35 -4.23
N PRO A 119 -29.43 7.40 -4.92
CA PRO A 119 -28.83 8.73 -4.79
C PRO A 119 -28.70 9.19 -3.33
N ALA A 120 -27.58 9.85 -3.03
CA ALA A 120 -27.21 10.34 -1.70
C ALA A 120 -26.99 9.28 -0.60
N ALA A 121 -27.04 7.97 -0.89
CA ALA A 121 -26.85 6.96 0.14
C ALA A 121 -25.47 7.03 0.81
N LEU A 122 -24.40 7.17 0.02
CA LEU A 122 -23.05 7.37 0.56
C LEU A 122 -22.93 8.69 1.30
N TYR A 123 -23.47 9.79 0.74
CA TYR A 123 -23.44 11.10 1.38
C TYR A 123 -24.06 11.06 2.79
N LYS A 124 -25.24 10.43 2.93
CA LYS A 124 -25.89 10.24 4.23
C LYS A 124 -25.05 9.41 5.19
N ALA A 125 -24.43 8.33 4.71
CA ALA A 125 -23.55 7.50 5.52
C ALA A 125 -22.30 8.25 6.01
N MET A 126 -21.85 9.29 5.29
CA MET A 126 -20.68 10.10 5.65
C MET A 126 -21.00 11.30 6.55
N GLY A 127 -22.28 11.65 6.73
CA GLY A 127 -22.73 12.85 7.44
C GLY A 127 -22.13 12.98 8.85
N GLY A 128 -22.26 11.92 9.64
CA GLY A 128 -21.75 11.88 11.02
C GLY A 128 -20.23 12.09 11.11
N PHE A 129 -19.43 11.58 10.18
CA PHE A 129 -17.98 11.81 10.18
C PHE A 129 -17.64 13.28 9.90
N ALA A 130 -18.32 13.88 8.93
CA ALA A 130 -18.09 15.28 8.58
C ALA A 130 -18.50 16.25 9.70
N THR A 131 -19.67 16.05 10.31
CA THR A 131 -20.19 16.95 11.36
C THR A 131 -19.52 16.77 12.72
N ASN A 132 -18.89 15.63 12.97
CA ASN A 132 -18.10 15.37 14.19
C ASN A 132 -16.58 15.58 14.01
N GLY A 133 -16.14 16.11 12.86
CA GLY A 133 -14.73 16.40 12.61
C GLY A 133 -13.83 15.16 12.60
N VAL A 134 -14.34 14.03 12.09
CA VAL A 134 -13.59 12.77 11.99
C VAL A 134 -12.98 12.67 10.58
N ASN A 135 -11.65 12.68 10.51
CA ASN A 135 -10.94 12.61 9.25
C ASN A 135 -10.99 11.18 8.66
N MET A 136 -11.29 11.07 7.36
CA MET A 136 -11.32 9.80 6.62
C MET A 136 -10.15 9.77 5.63
N THR A 137 -9.30 8.75 5.77
CA THR A 137 -8.03 8.67 5.02
C THR A 137 -8.05 7.63 3.90
N LYS A 138 -9.10 6.80 3.85
CA LYS A 138 -9.34 5.86 2.76
C LYS A 138 -10.84 5.60 2.65
N LEU A 139 -11.33 5.55 1.42
CA LEU A 139 -12.69 5.15 1.11
C LEU A 139 -12.71 4.44 -0.24
N GLU A 140 -13.03 3.15 -0.23
CA GLU A 140 -13.09 2.33 -1.44
C GLU A 140 -14.44 1.65 -1.57
N SER A 141 -15.05 1.79 -2.74
CA SER A 141 -16.31 1.13 -3.08
C SER A 141 -16.08 -0.23 -3.74
N TYR A 142 -16.88 -1.22 -3.39
CA TYR A 142 -16.91 -2.53 -4.02
C TYR A 142 -18.35 -2.98 -4.26
N GLN A 143 -18.67 -3.35 -5.51
CA GLN A 143 -19.99 -3.88 -5.87
C GLN A 143 -20.06 -5.38 -5.57
N LEU A 144 -21.04 -5.80 -4.77
CA LEU A 144 -21.14 -7.19 -4.34
C LEU A 144 -21.84 -8.07 -5.38
N GLY A 145 -21.27 -9.23 -5.66
CA GLY A 145 -21.94 -10.33 -6.38
C GLY A 145 -22.43 -10.00 -7.79
N GLY A 146 -21.82 -9.00 -8.46
CA GLY A 146 -22.20 -8.58 -9.81
C GLY A 146 -23.59 -7.92 -9.91
N LYS A 147 -24.26 -7.65 -8.78
CA LYS A 147 -25.58 -7.03 -8.72
C LYS A 147 -25.47 -5.61 -8.16
N PHE A 148 -25.94 -4.62 -8.92
CA PHE A 148 -25.86 -3.19 -8.60
C PHE A 148 -26.82 -2.72 -7.48
N PHE A 149 -27.38 -3.61 -6.65
CA PHE A 149 -28.37 -3.22 -5.64
C PHE A 149 -27.77 -2.76 -4.31
N SER A 150 -26.55 -3.22 -4.00
CA SER A 150 -25.86 -2.91 -2.74
C SER A 150 -24.37 -2.73 -2.97
N THR A 151 -23.82 -1.62 -2.50
CA THR A 151 -22.40 -1.32 -2.57
C THR A 151 -21.81 -1.43 -1.17
N GLN A 152 -20.74 -2.21 -1.05
CA GLN A 152 -19.94 -2.28 0.17
C GLN A 152 -18.82 -1.26 0.08
N PHE A 153 -18.51 -0.63 1.21
CA PHE A 153 -17.41 0.30 1.34
C PHE A 153 -16.41 -0.24 2.34
N TYR A 154 -15.12 -0.04 2.06
CA TYR A 154 -14.01 -0.17 2.99
C TYR A 154 -13.51 1.23 3.32
N ALA A 155 -13.41 1.55 4.61
CA ALA A 155 -13.03 2.88 5.06
C ALA A 155 -12.00 2.84 6.20
N ASP A 156 -11.10 3.82 6.18
CA ASP A 156 -10.17 4.12 7.27
C ASP A 156 -10.43 5.53 7.80
N ILE A 157 -10.59 5.67 9.11
CA ILE A 157 -10.71 6.96 9.80
C ILE A 157 -9.58 7.14 10.80
N GLU A 158 -9.20 8.40 11.05
CA GLU A 158 -8.36 8.78 12.17
C GLU A 158 -9.25 8.94 13.42
N GLY A 159 -9.06 8.06 14.39
CA GLY A 159 -9.83 8.02 15.62
C GLY A 159 -10.03 6.61 16.17
N HIS A 160 -10.32 6.55 17.47
CA HIS A 160 -10.67 5.33 18.20
C HIS A 160 -12.19 5.27 18.40
N PRO A 161 -12.86 4.10 18.37
CA PRO A 161 -14.31 4.01 18.56
C PRO A 161 -14.80 4.53 19.92
N ASP A 162 -13.95 4.53 20.94
CA ASP A 162 -14.25 5.08 22.26
C ASP A 162 -14.15 6.63 22.31
N ASP A 163 -13.60 7.27 21.27
CA ASP A 163 -13.60 8.73 21.17
C ASP A 163 -15.04 9.19 20.89
N ARG A 164 -15.54 10.16 21.66
CA ARG A 164 -16.95 10.58 21.59
C ARG A 164 -17.40 10.98 20.19
N ASN A 165 -16.55 11.71 19.45
CA ASN A 165 -16.84 12.15 18.09
C ASN A 165 -16.94 10.97 17.10
N VAL A 166 -16.10 9.96 17.26
CA VAL A 166 -16.14 8.73 16.45
C VAL A 166 -17.35 7.89 16.82
N ALA A 167 -17.67 7.75 18.10
CA ALA A 167 -18.85 7.01 18.56
C ALA A 167 -20.15 7.59 17.96
N LEU A 168 -20.31 8.93 17.98
CA LEU A 168 -21.44 9.62 17.36
C LEU A 168 -21.49 9.40 15.84
N ALA A 169 -20.34 9.47 15.17
CA ALA A 169 -20.27 9.24 13.72
C ALA A 169 -20.63 7.78 13.35
N LEU A 170 -20.17 6.80 14.13
CA LEU A 170 -20.48 5.39 13.92
C LEU A 170 -21.95 5.07 14.22
N GLU A 171 -22.56 5.74 15.20
CA GLU A 171 -23.99 5.65 15.49
C GLU A 171 -24.84 6.15 14.31
N GLU A 172 -24.54 7.34 13.79
CA GLU A 172 -25.23 7.89 12.61
C GLU A 172 -25.03 7.02 11.37
N LEU A 173 -23.81 6.50 11.16
CA LEU A 173 -23.54 5.54 10.09
C LEU A 173 -24.42 4.29 10.23
N GLY A 174 -24.61 3.78 11.45
CA GLY A 174 -25.46 2.62 11.73
C GLY A 174 -26.91 2.82 11.32
N PHE A 175 -27.42 4.06 11.34
CA PHE A 175 -28.76 4.40 10.87
C PHE A 175 -28.88 4.39 9.34
N PHE A 176 -27.86 4.89 8.63
CA PHE A 176 -27.90 5.03 7.16
C PHE A 176 -27.31 3.85 6.39
N SER A 177 -26.75 2.85 7.08
CA SER A 177 -26.08 1.71 6.45
C SER A 177 -26.49 0.38 7.08
N ARG A 178 -26.00 -0.72 6.51
CA ARG A 178 -26.16 -2.08 7.03
C ARG A 178 -24.80 -2.74 7.14
N GLU A 179 -24.73 -3.75 8.01
CA GLU A 179 -23.54 -4.60 8.16
C GLU A 179 -22.26 -3.78 8.46
N VAL A 180 -22.38 -2.75 9.30
CA VAL A 180 -21.20 -2.03 9.80
C VAL A 180 -20.35 -2.99 10.61
N ARG A 181 -19.11 -3.21 10.17
CA ARG A 181 -18.18 -4.11 10.83
C ARG A 181 -16.80 -3.47 10.91
N ILE A 182 -16.37 -3.18 12.13
CA ILE A 182 -15.00 -2.77 12.42
C ILE A 182 -14.09 -3.98 12.18
N LEU A 183 -13.12 -3.80 11.28
CA LEU A 183 -12.12 -4.81 10.94
C LEU A 183 -10.89 -4.71 11.83
N GLY A 184 -10.56 -3.52 12.33
CA GLY A 184 -9.43 -3.31 13.22
C GLY A 184 -9.39 -1.90 13.79
N VAL A 185 -8.81 -1.80 14.99
CA VAL A 185 -8.48 -0.55 15.66
C VAL A 185 -7.02 -0.64 16.08
N TYR A 186 -6.19 0.26 15.57
CA TYR A 186 -4.73 0.16 15.65
C TYR A 186 -4.08 1.54 15.71
N ALA A 187 -2.84 1.60 16.21
CA ALA A 187 -2.08 2.84 16.25
C ALA A 187 -1.77 3.34 14.82
N ALA A 188 -1.86 4.65 14.62
CA ALA A 188 -1.44 5.28 13.37
C ALA A 188 0.09 5.17 13.21
N ASN A 189 0.55 4.90 12.00
CA ASN A 189 1.99 4.95 11.71
C ASN A 189 2.48 6.41 11.80
N PRO A 190 3.63 6.69 12.46
CA PRO A 190 4.20 8.04 12.55
C PRO A 190 4.41 8.74 11.20
N PHE A 191 4.57 7.98 10.10
CA PHE A 191 4.66 8.51 8.73
C PHE A 191 3.49 9.43 8.35
N ARG A 192 2.30 9.28 8.97
CA ARG A 192 1.17 10.21 8.74
C ARG A 192 1.43 11.63 9.24
N GLN A 193 2.39 11.83 10.13
CA GLN A 193 2.79 13.15 10.63
C GLN A 193 3.80 13.83 9.72
N THR A 194 4.49 13.07 8.87
CA THR A 194 5.50 13.60 7.93
C THR A 194 4.89 13.98 6.59
N GLN A 195 3.56 14.08 6.51
CA GLN A 195 2.82 14.45 5.31
C GLN A 195 1.99 15.69 5.69
N SER A 196 2.61 16.87 5.60
CA SER A 196 1.90 18.15 5.70
C SER A 196 1.44 18.60 4.32
N GLU A 197 0.34 19.35 4.25
CA GLU A 197 -0.20 19.90 2.98
C GLU A 197 0.75 20.87 2.26
N ASP A 198 1.88 21.23 2.88
CA ASP A 198 2.88 22.18 2.37
C ASP A 198 4.03 21.55 1.56
N ASP A 199 3.97 20.25 1.22
CA ASP A 199 4.93 19.58 0.31
C ASP A 199 4.43 19.48 -1.15
#